data_AF-A0A1I1RL86-F1
#
_entry.id   AF-A0A1I1RL86-F1
#
_cell.length_a   1.000
_cell.length_b   1.000
_cell.length_c   1.000
_cell.angle_alpha   90.00
_cell.angle_beta   90.00
_cell.angle_gamma   90.00
#
_symmetry.space_group_name_H-M   'P 1'
#
loop_
_entity.id
_entity.type
_entity.pdbx_description
1 polymer ?
#
loop_
_entity_poly.entity_id
_entity_poly.type
_entity_poly.pdbx_seq_one_letter_code
_entity_poly.pdbx_strand_id
1 'polypeptide(L)'
;MPENKPELVKTDPKKLEQYNKSIKTAPDWIVPDNDGKPKVNIAILGKTILAKHNCIIVENGDKEDYYEYNYNEGHWELRNIKSIKSAITKLLNKQHMWTDRAARDAFHFVSDSIKRVKWTDTFGKKPGRYFNFKNGVWDWDAFKLQEHDPKYYFTSCVDYNLVVNDKYPDAQAVINSWKNKANWLETENWLALSVGENMQSLMEFIGYIFYPSYEPIQLFVILLSPGGDGKTTFMNYLTTLVGHENTSFVSLIDLADKKPNNFSHSELYNKYLNEYDDISNAYIPDTTVLQKLTGGSSITAPVKNRPGIALFNYAKLLFAANDLPSFSNTTNAFYRRINVIKFYKINNFEQTIDMKKVKKERGEFVYKCIVLARDAMKRKEIKQTQSIIEQRGNWLEDNDPIKQFLNENCTLITTEETNENDLYNAYNTWCFKYNFKPVSKIKFKKELENKGIFRSVENKRIAGNRRKRRYFYKGISLN
;
A
#
# COMPACT_ATOMS: atom_id res chain seq x y z
N MET A 1 -92.25 13.80 -32.80
CA MET A 1 -91.64 13.71 -31.46
C MET A 1 -90.16 13.41 -31.66
N PRO A 2 -89.24 14.34 -31.33
CA PRO A 2 -87.81 14.17 -31.60
C PRO A 2 -87.12 13.36 -30.50
N GLU A 3 -86.20 12.50 -30.93
CA GLU A 3 -85.37 11.62 -30.12
C GLU A 3 -84.34 12.39 -29.26
N ASN A 4 -84.35 12.18 -27.95
CA ASN A 4 -83.27 12.60 -27.05
C ASN A 4 -82.09 11.62 -27.18
N LYS A 5 -81.07 11.98 -27.97
CA LYS A 5 -79.73 11.37 -27.88
C LYS A 5 -78.89 12.13 -26.83
N PRO A 6 -78.20 11.45 -25.91
CA PRO A 6 -77.29 12.10 -24.97
C PRO A 6 -76.11 12.75 -25.73
N GLU A 7 -75.90 14.05 -25.47
CA GLU A 7 -74.78 14.81 -26.02
C GLU A 7 -73.44 14.22 -25.54
N LEU A 8 -72.57 13.91 -26.49
CA LEU A 8 -71.16 13.63 -26.26
C LEU A 8 -70.50 14.89 -25.69
N VAL A 9 -69.96 14.78 -24.47
CA VAL A 9 -69.10 15.79 -23.86
C VAL A 9 -67.91 16.03 -24.80
N LYS A 10 -67.93 17.15 -25.53
CA LYS A 10 -66.82 17.59 -26.37
C LYS A 10 -65.65 17.95 -25.45
N THR A 11 -64.66 17.08 -25.35
CA THR A 11 -63.35 17.43 -24.78
C THR A 11 -62.75 18.56 -25.61
N ASP A 12 -62.49 19.69 -24.95
CA ASP A 12 -61.89 20.89 -25.51
C ASP A 12 -60.63 20.56 -26.34
N PRO A 13 -60.61 20.84 -27.66
CA PRO A 13 -59.48 20.57 -28.54
C PRO A 13 -58.17 21.19 -28.05
N LYS A 14 -58.22 22.34 -27.35
CA LYS A 14 -57.03 22.97 -26.76
C LYS A 14 -56.48 22.20 -25.56
N LYS A 15 -57.33 21.52 -24.78
CA LYS A 15 -56.90 20.63 -23.69
C LYS A 15 -56.32 19.33 -24.23
N LEU A 16 -56.88 18.79 -25.31
CA LEU A 16 -56.36 17.60 -25.99
C LEU A 16 -55.00 17.88 -26.66
N GLU A 17 -54.84 19.07 -27.24
CA GLU A 17 -53.58 19.52 -27.84
C GLU A 17 -52.52 19.82 -26.77
N GLN A 18 -52.86 20.44 -25.64
CA GLN A 18 -51.96 20.58 -24.48
C GLN A 18 -51.57 19.23 -23.86
N TYR A 19 -52.51 18.28 -23.77
CA TYR A 19 -52.27 16.91 -23.31
C TYR A 19 -51.36 16.13 -24.26
N ASN A 20 -51.58 16.26 -25.58
CA ASN A 20 -50.72 15.61 -26.59
C ASN A 20 -49.33 16.27 -26.68
N LYS A 21 -49.21 17.57 -26.38
CA LYS A 21 -47.93 18.28 -26.27
C LYS A 21 -47.18 17.90 -24.99
N SER A 22 -47.88 17.64 -23.88
CA SER A 22 -47.27 17.17 -22.63
C SER A 22 -46.82 15.71 -22.71
N ILE A 23 -47.54 14.84 -23.44
CA ILE A 23 -47.16 13.44 -23.69
C ILE A 23 -45.85 13.31 -24.48
N LYS A 24 -45.54 14.24 -25.41
CA LYS A 24 -44.25 14.23 -26.14
C LYS A 24 -43.05 14.67 -25.30
N THR A 25 -43.27 15.15 -24.07
CA THR A 25 -42.24 15.63 -23.14
C THR A 25 -42.24 14.92 -21.78
N ALA A 26 -43.27 14.10 -21.52
CA ALA A 26 -43.42 13.38 -20.27
C ALA A 26 -42.50 12.15 -20.25
N PRO A 27 -41.78 11.87 -19.15
CA PRO A 27 -41.01 10.65 -19.03
C PRO A 27 -41.90 9.40 -19.11
N ASP A 28 -41.38 8.32 -19.66
CA ASP A 28 -42.08 7.03 -19.86
C ASP A 28 -42.68 6.41 -18.59
N TRP A 29 -42.27 6.88 -17.41
CA TRP A 29 -42.81 6.47 -16.11
C TRP A 29 -44.07 7.22 -15.69
N ILE A 30 -44.57 8.18 -16.48
CA ILE A 30 -45.89 8.81 -16.29
C ILE A 30 -46.85 8.15 -17.27
N VAL A 31 -47.79 7.38 -16.76
CA VAL A 31 -48.79 6.64 -17.55
C VAL A 31 -50.20 7.08 -17.18
N PRO A 32 -51.16 7.09 -18.10
CA PRO A 32 -52.56 7.36 -17.76
C PRO A 32 -53.13 6.23 -16.89
N ASP A 33 -53.94 6.58 -15.90
CA ASP A 33 -54.78 5.63 -15.18
C ASP A 33 -56.08 5.30 -15.95
N ASN A 34 -56.95 4.49 -15.36
CA ASN A 34 -58.21 4.05 -15.98
C ASN A 34 -59.15 5.24 -16.30
N ASP A 35 -58.97 6.40 -15.65
CA ASP A 35 -59.74 7.63 -15.87
C ASP A 35 -58.99 8.63 -16.77
N GLY A 36 -57.85 8.23 -17.35
CA GLY A 36 -57.01 9.08 -18.21
C GLY A 36 -56.14 10.10 -17.46
N LYS A 37 -56.11 10.06 -16.12
CA LYS A 37 -55.30 10.97 -15.29
C LYS A 37 -53.85 10.47 -15.22
N PRO A 38 -52.86 11.38 -15.14
CA PRO A 38 -51.46 10.98 -15.05
C PRO A 38 -51.19 10.25 -13.72
N LYS A 39 -50.53 9.10 -13.80
CA LYS A 39 -50.12 8.26 -12.68
C LYS A 39 -48.66 7.85 -12.82
N VAL A 40 -47.96 7.78 -11.69
CA VAL A 40 -46.57 7.29 -11.67
C VAL A 40 -46.55 5.77 -11.78
N ASN A 41 -45.88 5.24 -12.80
CA ASN A 41 -45.49 3.85 -12.87
C ASN A 41 -44.21 3.64 -12.07
N ILE A 42 -44.35 3.08 -10.87
CA ILE A 42 -43.26 2.88 -9.91
C ILE A 42 -42.14 2.01 -10.48
N ALA A 43 -42.48 0.95 -11.22
CA ALA A 43 -41.48 0.05 -11.78
C ALA A 43 -40.63 0.72 -12.88
N ILE A 44 -41.26 1.49 -13.78
CA ILE A 44 -40.55 2.22 -14.84
C ILE A 44 -39.70 3.35 -14.23
N LEU A 45 -40.24 4.10 -13.25
CA LEU A 45 -39.49 5.13 -12.53
C LEU A 45 -38.27 4.52 -11.84
N GLY A 46 -38.44 3.41 -11.13
CA GLY A 46 -37.35 2.72 -10.44
C GLY A 46 -36.27 2.20 -11.38
N LYS A 47 -36.65 1.57 -12.50
CA LYS A 47 -35.70 1.17 -13.56
C LYS A 47 -34.96 2.36 -14.17
N THR A 48 -35.64 3.49 -14.35
CA THR A 48 -35.03 4.73 -14.86
C THR A 48 -33.97 5.27 -13.89
N ILE A 49 -34.20 5.16 -12.57
CA ILE A 49 -33.23 5.55 -11.55
C ILE A 49 -32.04 4.60 -11.56
N LEU A 50 -32.27 3.29 -11.53
CA LEU A 50 -31.20 2.28 -11.55
C LEU A 50 -30.36 2.34 -12.85
N ALA A 51 -30.93 2.75 -13.97
CA ALA A 51 -30.19 2.96 -15.21
C ALA A 51 -29.24 4.17 -15.15
N LYS A 52 -29.50 5.15 -14.27
CA LYS A 52 -28.66 6.35 -14.09
C LYS A 52 -27.68 6.22 -12.93
N HIS A 53 -28.00 5.37 -11.96
CA HIS A 53 -27.24 5.19 -10.74
C HIS A 53 -26.70 3.76 -10.70
N ASN A 54 -25.39 3.60 -10.90
CA ASN A 54 -24.75 2.31 -10.77
C ASN A 54 -24.48 2.02 -9.29
N CYS A 55 -25.33 1.21 -8.68
CA CYS A 55 -25.37 0.99 -7.25
C CYS A 55 -25.27 -0.49 -6.88
N ILE A 56 -24.64 -0.76 -5.75
CA ILE A 56 -24.58 -2.10 -5.14
C ILE A 56 -24.79 -1.98 -3.64
N ILE A 57 -25.35 -3.03 -3.05
CA ILE A 57 -25.30 -3.25 -1.60
C ILE A 57 -24.25 -4.32 -1.35
N VAL A 58 -23.26 -4.01 -0.51
CA VAL A 58 -22.16 -4.92 -0.19
C VAL A 58 -22.39 -5.52 1.19
N GLU A 59 -22.46 -6.84 1.22
CA GLU A 59 -22.64 -7.66 2.42
C GLU A 59 -21.28 -7.97 3.06
N ASN A 60 -21.11 -7.61 4.33
CA ASN A 60 -19.92 -7.88 5.13
C ASN A 60 -20.29 -8.42 6.52
N GLY A 61 -20.56 -9.72 6.58
CA GLY A 61 -21.23 -10.35 7.73
C GLY A 61 -22.67 -9.87 7.82
N ASP A 62 -23.11 -9.43 9.00
CA ASP A 62 -24.47 -8.92 9.21
C ASP A 62 -24.66 -7.44 8.80
N LYS A 63 -23.65 -6.83 8.17
CA LYS A 63 -23.70 -5.43 7.72
C LYS A 63 -23.92 -5.36 6.22
N GLU A 64 -24.79 -4.44 5.81
CA GLU A 64 -25.03 -4.06 4.42
C GLU A 64 -24.64 -2.60 4.21
N ASP A 65 -23.66 -2.36 3.35
CA ASP A 65 -23.19 -1.02 3.00
C ASP A 65 -23.59 -0.67 1.56
N TYR A 66 -24.16 0.52 1.37
CA TYR A 66 -24.61 0.98 0.05
C TYR A 66 -23.52 1.77 -0.65
N TYR A 67 -23.15 1.33 -1.85
CA TYR A 67 -22.16 1.99 -2.69
C TYR A 67 -22.77 2.45 -4.01
N GLU A 68 -22.29 3.59 -4.49
CA GLU A 68 -22.65 4.16 -5.78
C GLU A 68 -21.38 4.51 -6.56
N TYR A 69 -21.33 4.13 -7.84
CA TYR A 69 -20.18 4.42 -8.68
C TYR A 69 -20.25 5.85 -9.24
N ASN A 70 -19.23 6.65 -8.96
CA ASN A 70 -19.10 8.00 -9.49
C ASN A 70 -18.35 7.96 -10.82
N TYR A 71 -19.06 8.03 -11.94
CA TYR A 71 -18.44 8.02 -13.28
C TYR A 71 -17.55 9.24 -13.56
N ASN A 72 -17.72 10.35 -12.84
CA ASN A 72 -16.86 11.52 -13.00
C ASN A 72 -15.52 11.37 -12.27
N GLU A 73 -15.53 10.63 -11.15
CA GLU A 73 -14.34 10.43 -10.30
C GLU A 73 -13.73 9.02 -10.42
N GLY A 74 -14.38 8.10 -11.15
CA GLY A 74 -13.83 6.80 -11.50
C GLY A 74 -13.75 5.78 -10.35
N HIS A 75 -14.51 5.95 -9.28
CA HIS A 75 -14.49 5.05 -8.11
C HIS A 75 -15.86 4.91 -7.43
N TRP A 76 -15.99 3.88 -6.60
CA TRP A 76 -17.17 3.61 -5.78
C TRP A 76 -17.13 4.43 -4.49
N GLU A 77 -18.24 5.09 -4.17
CA GLU A 77 -18.39 5.89 -2.97
C GLU A 77 -19.33 5.20 -2.00
N LEU A 78 -18.94 5.11 -0.73
CA LEU A 78 -19.85 4.74 0.34
C LEU A 78 -20.87 5.88 0.51
N ARG A 79 -22.14 5.59 0.26
CA ARG A 79 -23.22 6.57 0.32
C ARG A 79 -24.27 6.09 1.32
N ASN A 80 -25.15 7.00 1.74
CA ASN A 80 -26.35 6.60 2.46
C ASN A 80 -27.42 6.22 1.44
N ILE A 81 -28.03 5.04 1.54
CA ILE A 81 -29.11 4.60 0.63
C ILE A 81 -30.26 5.62 0.54
N LYS A 82 -30.47 6.44 1.57
CA LYS A 82 -31.43 7.55 1.56
C LYS A 82 -31.13 8.62 0.50
N SER A 83 -29.92 8.69 -0.07
CA SER A 83 -29.59 9.57 -1.20
C SER A 83 -30.49 9.30 -2.41
N ILE A 84 -30.88 8.03 -2.64
CA ILE A 84 -31.82 7.63 -3.67
C ILE A 84 -33.18 8.30 -3.46
N LYS A 85 -33.64 8.44 -2.21
CA LYS A 85 -34.91 9.12 -1.90
C LYS A 85 -34.90 10.58 -2.36
N SER A 86 -33.75 11.25 -2.25
CA SER A 86 -33.56 12.62 -2.77
C SER A 86 -33.65 12.64 -4.31
N ALA A 87 -32.99 11.70 -5.00
CA ALA A 87 -33.06 11.56 -6.45
C ALA A 87 -34.50 11.31 -6.95
N ILE A 88 -35.23 10.39 -6.30
CA ILE A 88 -36.65 10.11 -6.56
C ILE A 88 -37.48 11.38 -6.38
N THR A 89 -37.33 12.06 -5.23
CA THR A 89 -38.10 13.25 -4.89
C THR A 89 -37.88 14.35 -5.92
N LYS A 90 -36.63 14.57 -6.35
CA LYS A 90 -36.27 15.55 -7.38
C LYS A 90 -36.93 15.24 -8.73
N LEU A 91 -36.91 13.97 -9.17
CA LEU A 91 -37.54 13.56 -10.43
C LEU A 91 -39.06 13.72 -10.40
N LEU A 92 -39.70 13.31 -9.31
CA LEU A 92 -41.15 13.44 -9.13
C LEU A 92 -41.58 14.91 -9.08
N ASN A 93 -40.88 15.75 -8.29
CA ASN A 93 -41.17 17.19 -8.19
C ASN A 93 -40.99 17.90 -9.53
N LYS A 94 -39.97 17.54 -10.33
CA LYS A 94 -39.74 18.13 -11.66
C LYS A 94 -40.93 17.95 -12.60
N GLN A 95 -41.72 16.90 -12.41
CA GLN A 95 -42.91 16.61 -13.22
C GLN A 95 -44.22 16.92 -12.49
N HIS A 96 -44.17 17.56 -11.32
CA HIS A 96 -45.34 17.80 -10.48
C HIS A 96 -46.12 16.52 -10.09
N MET A 97 -45.44 15.37 -10.05
CA MET A 97 -46.01 14.05 -9.75
C MET A 97 -45.69 13.57 -8.33
N TRP A 98 -45.18 14.44 -7.48
CA TRP A 98 -44.77 14.06 -6.13
C TRP A 98 -45.98 13.78 -5.23
N THR A 99 -45.95 12.61 -4.60
CA THR A 99 -46.77 12.26 -3.44
C THR A 99 -45.91 11.44 -2.49
N ASP A 100 -46.20 11.46 -1.19
CA ASP A 100 -45.46 10.66 -0.21
C ASP A 100 -45.54 9.16 -0.54
N ARG A 101 -46.70 8.69 -1.00
CA ARG A 101 -46.90 7.30 -1.46
C ARG A 101 -46.00 6.97 -2.65
N ALA A 102 -46.02 7.78 -3.72
CA ALA A 102 -45.21 7.51 -4.91
C ALA A 102 -43.71 7.53 -4.60
N ALA A 103 -43.26 8.48 -3.77
CA ALA A 103 -41.86 8.56 -3.37
C ALA A 103 -41.42 7.35 -2.51
N ARG A 104 -42.28 6.90 -1.59
CA ARG A 104 -42.02 5.74 -0.73
C ARG A 104 -42.00 4.43 -1.52
N ASP A 105 -43.01 4.21 -2.35
CA ASP A 105 -43.15 2.99 -3.16
C ASP A 105 -42.00 2.89 -4.18
N ALA A 106 -41.60 4.01 -4.80
CA ALA A 106 -40.41 4.06 -5.66
C ALA A 106 -39.12 3.79 -4.88
N PHE A 107 -38.98 4.31 -3.67
CA PHE A 107 -37.79 4.06 -2.86
C PHE A 107 -37.67 2.58 -2.47
N HIS A 108 -38.76 1.95 -2.03
CA HIS A 108 -38.78 0.50 -1.75
C HIS A 108 -38.45 -0.31 -2.99
N PHE A 109 -39.10 -0.02 -4.12
CA PHE A 109 -38.82 -0.71 -5.38
C PHE A 109 -37.34 -0.63 -5.77
N VAL A 110 -36.74 0.56 -5.71
CA VAL A 110 -35.32 0.75 -6.04
C VAL A 110 -34.43 0.01 -5.03
N SER A 111 -34.66 0.19 -3.73
CA SER A 111 -33.88 -0.45 -2.64
C SER A 111 -33.87 -1.97 -2.75
N ASP A 112 -35.02 -2.57 -3.04
CA ASP A 112 -35.18 -4.02 -3.18
C ASP A 112 -34.58 -4.54 -4.49
N SER A 113 -34.49 -3.69 -5.51
CA SER A 113 -33.92 -4.03 -6.82
C SER A 113 -32.40 -3.87 -6.91
N ILE A 114 -31.73 -3.22 -5.95
CA ILE A 114 -30.27 -3.08 -5.97
C ILE A 114 -29.61 -4.45 -5.81
N LYS A 115 -28.57 -4.70 -6.61
CA LYS A 115 -27.79 -5.94 -6.52
C LYS A 115 -27.07 -6.03 -5.18
N ARG A 116 -27.30 -7.12 -4.44
CA ARG A 116 -26.51 -7.52 -3.28
C ARG A 116 -25.31 -8.37 -3.71
N VAL A 117 -24.13 -8.04 -3.20
CA VAL A 117 -22.86 -8.71 -3.50
C VAL A 117 -22.03 -8.85 -2.23
N LYS A 118 -21.19 -9.89 -2.15
CA LYS A 118 -20.32 -10.09 -0.99
C LYS A 118 -19.11 -9.18 -1.04
N TRP A 119 -18.66 -8.69 0.11
CA TRP A 119 -17.41 -7.94 0.25
C TRP A 119 -16.22 -8.68 -0.37
N THR A 120 -16.13 -9.99 -0.17
CA THR A 120 -15.05 -10.84 -0.69
C THR A 120 -14.99 -10.92 -2.21
N ASP A 121 -16.10 -10.64 -2.90
CA ASP A 121 -16.21 -10.68 -4.35
C ASP A 121 -15.97 -9.29 -4.99
N THR A 122 -15.88 -8.24 -4.16
CA THR A 122 -15.75 -6.83 -4.56
C THR A 122 -14.53 -6.18 -3.93
N PHE A 123 -14.72 -5.22 -3.00
CA PHE A 123 -13.68 -4.42 -2.34
C PHE A 123 -12.72 -5.24 -1.48
N GLY A 124 -13.17 -6.42 -1.04
CA GLY A 124 -12.37 -7.36 -0.27
C GLY A 124 -11.60 -8.38 -1.08
N LYS A 125 -11.78 -8.37 -2.40
CA LYS A 125 -11.00 -9.20 -3.32
C LYS A 125 -9.56 -8.69 -3.36
N LYS A 126 -8.59 -9.61 -3.49
CA LYS A 126 -7.21 -9.23 -3.82
C LYS A 126 -7.24 -8.36 -5.09
N PRO A 127 -6.73 -7.11 -5.05
CA PRO A 127 -6.78 -6.25 -6.21
C PRO A 127 -5.98 -6.89 -7.35
N GLY A 128 -6.47 -6.68 -8.59
CA GLY A 128 -5.66 -6.96 -9.77
C GLY A 128 -4.46 -6.00 -9.82
N ARG A 129 -3.63 -6.12 -10.86
CA ARG A 129 -2.42 -5.27 -11.00
C ARG A 129 -2.77 -3.91 -11.58
N TYR A 130 -3.58 -3.15 -10.84
CA TYR A 130 -4.17 -1.89 -11.26
C TYR A 130 -3.91 -0.76 -10.26
N PHE A 131 -3.91 0.49 -10.71
CA PHE A 131 -3.93 1.67 -9.85
C PHE A 131 -4.83 2.76 -10.42
N ASN A 132 -5.61 3.44 -9.57
CA ASN A 132 -6.62 4.40 -10.00
C ASN A 132 -6.12 5.85 -10.01
N PHE A 133 -5.91 6.41 -11.19
CA PHE A 133 -5.56 7.82 -11.42
C PHE A 133 -6.78 8.64 -11.81
N LYS A 134 -6.73 9.97 -11.69
CA LYS A 134 -7.87 10.83 -12.01
C LYS A 134 -8.41 10.63 -13.44
N ASN A 135 -7.52 10.40 -14.40
CA ASN A 135 -7.85 10.23 -15.83
C ASN A 135 -7.96 8.77 -16.28
N GLY A 136 -7.90 7.79 -15.37
CA GLY A 136 -8.08 6.39 -15.73
C GLY A 136 -7.35 5.42 -14.81
N VAL A 137 -7.46 4.14 -15.14
CA VAL A 137 -6.84 3.04 -14.39
C VAL A 137 -5.57 2.59 -15.09
N TRP A 138 -4.44 2.68 -14.41
CA TRP A 138 -3.20 2.10 -14.92
C TRP A 138 -3.25 0.57 -14.79
N ASP A 139 -3.11 -0.13 -15.92
CA ASP A 139 -3.03 -1.58 -16.00
C ASP A 139 -1.57 -1.98 -16.20
N TRP A 140 -0.99 -2.68 -15.22
CA TRP A 140 0.41 -3.13 -15.27
C TRP A 140 0.63 -4.31 -16.21
N ASP A 141 -0.37 -5.18 -16.40
CA ASP A 141 -0.23 -6.35 -17.27
C ASP A 141 -0.27 -5.91 -18.74
N ALA A 142 -1.18 -5.01 -19.09
CA ALA A 142 -1.22 -4.39 -20.41
C ALA A 142 -0.23 -3.21 -20.57
N PHE A 143 0.32 -2.72 -19.46
CA PHE A 143 1.22 -1.57 -19.36
C PHE A 143 0.69 -0.31 -20.06
N LYS A 144 -0.58 0.02 -19.78
CA LYS A 144 -1.30 1.14 -20.40
C LYS A 144 -2.31 1.77 -19.44
N LEU A 145 -2.60 3.05 -19.66
CA LEU A 145 -3.73 3.71 -19.01
C LEU A 145 -5.03 3.27 -19.69
N GLN A 146 -6.00 2.82 -18.92
CA GLN A 146 -7.33 2.39 -19.36
C GLN A 146 -8.40 3.34 -18.85
N GLU A 147 -9.56 3.33 -19.50
CA GLU A 147 -10.74 4.02 -18.99
C GLU A 147 -11.16 3.45 -17.63
N HIS A 148 -11.82 4.31 -16.86
CA HIS A 148 -12.44 3.93 -15.60
C HIS A 148 -13.53 2.88 -15.83
N ASP A 149 -13.54 1.87 -14.96
CA ASP A 149 -14.52 0.78 -15.03
C ASP A 149 -14.92 0.35 -13.61
N PRO A 150 -16.22 0.30 -13.29
CA PRO A 150 -16.73 -0.16 -12.00
C PRO A 150 -16.24 -1.56 -11.61
N LYS A 151 -15.85 -2.41 -12.57
CA LYS A 151 -15.35 -3.78 -12.32
C LYS A 151 -14.08 -3.84 -11.50
N TYR A 152 -13.31 -2.74 -11.41
CA TYR A 152 -12.07 -2.70 -10.65
C TYR A 152 -12.29 -2.47 -9.15
N TYR A 153 -13.50 -2.08 -8.73
CA TYR A 153 -13.87 -1.89 -7.32
C TYR A 153 -12.94 -0.95 -6.53
N PHE A 154 -12.40 0.10 -7.15
CA PHE A 154 -11.69 1.14 -6.42
C PHE A 154 -12.66 1.95 -5.56
N THR A 155 -12.23 2.32 -4.35
CA THR A 155 -12.97 3.22 -3.45
C THR A 155 -12.33 4.61 -3.34
N SER A 156 -11.27 4.85 -4.10
CA SER A 156 -10.54 6.11 -4.16
C SER A 156 -9.83 6.25 -5.51
N CYS A 157 -9.46 7.47 -5.84
CA CYS A 157 -8.53 7.80 -6.93
C CYS A 157 -7.61 8.93 -6.46
N VAL A 158 -6.42 9.05 -7.05
CA VAL A 158 -5.57 10.22 -6.80
C VAL A 158 -6.10 11.47 -7.52
N ASP A 159 -5.75 12.66 -7.03
CA ASP A 159 -6.30 13.95 -7.48
C ASP A 159 -5.63 14.53 -8.75
N TYR A 160 -4.71 13.79 -9.38
CA TYR A 160 -3.96 14.20 -10.56
C TYR A 160 -4.06 13.16 -11.70
N ASN A 161 -3.89 13.67 -12.92
CA ASN A 161 -3.86 12.85 -14.13
C ASN A 161 -2.47 12.22 -14.27
N LEU A 162 -2.40 10.93 -14.59
CA LEU A 162 -1.16 10.31 -15.07
C LEU A 162 -0.84 10.86 -16.46
N VAL A 163 0.40 11.31 -16.68
CA VAL A 163 0.86 11.87 -17.96
C VAL A 163 1.72 10.83 -18.66
N VAL A 164 1.06 9.97 -19.45
CA VAL A 164 1.76 8.97 -20.30
C VAL A 164 2.47 9.71 -21.43
N ASN A 165 3.74 9.38 -21.65
CA ASN A 165 4.58 10.10 -22.59
C ASN A 165 5.44 9.13 -23.42
N ASP A 166 5.24 9.15 -24.74
CA ASP A 166 5.95 8.28 -25.69
C ASP A 166 7.47 8.54 -25.74
N LYS A 167 7.95 9.66 -25.17
CA LYS A 167 9.39 9.93 -24.99
C LYS A 167 10.06 8.96 -24.00
N TYR A 168 9.28 8.29 -23.16
CA TYR A 168 9.77 7.36 -22.14
C TYR A 168 9.18 5.96 -22.35
N PRO A 169 9.49 5.28 -23.47
CA PRO A 169 8.97 3.94 -23.76
C PRO A 169 9.59 2.86 -22.85
N ASP A 170 10.75 3.14 -22.27
CA ASP A 170 11.50 2.24 -21.41
C ASP A 170 12.38 3.01 -20.40
N ALA A 171 12.98 2.26 -19.47
CA ALA A 171 13.85 2.81 -18.43
C ALA A 171 15.10 3.49 -19.00
N GLN A 172 15.63 3.02 -20.14
CA GLN A 172 16.84 3.60 -20.74
C GLN A 172 16.56 5.00 -21.30
N ALA A 173 15.37 5.25 -21.85
CA ALA A 173 14.94 6.57 -22.26
C ALA A 173 14.82 7.55 -21.07
N VAL A 174 14.28 7.09 -19.93
CA VAL A 174 14.24 7.88 -18.69
C VAL A 174 15.67 8.21 -18.23
N ILE A 175 16.55 7.21 -18.14
CA ILE A 175 17.96 7.39 -17.72
C ILE A 175 18.73 8.32 -18.67
N ASN A 176 18.51 8.18 -19.99
CA ASN A 176 19.14 9.06 -20.99
C ASN A 176 18.68 10.52 -20.85
N SER A 177 17.44 10.76 -20.41
CA SER A 177 16.95 12.12 -20.17
C SER A 177 17.73 12.83 -19.07
N TRP A 178 18.33 12.08 -18.12
CA TRP A 178 19.10 12.67 -17.04
C TRP A 178 20.47 13.23 -17.47
N LYS A 179 20.96 12.87 -18.66
CA LYS A 179 22.22 13.40 -19.21
C LYS A 179 22.19 14.91 -19.43
N ASN A 180 21.01 15.49 -19.63
CA ASN A 180 20.82 16.92 -19.76
C ASN A 180 19.93 17.44 -18.62
N LYS A 181 20.54 18.14 -17.65
CA LYS A 181 19.84 18.72 -16.50
C LYS A 181 18.72 19.70 -16.87
N ALA A 182 18.76 20.30 -18.05
CA ALA A 182 17.69 21.19 -18.52
C ALA A 182 16.35 20.45 -18.76
N ASN A 183 16.40 19.11 -18.90
CA ASN A 183 15.21 18.27 -19.10
C ASN A 183 14.69 17.63 -17.79
N TRP A 184 15.30 17.97 -16.65
CA TRP A 184 14.89 17.41 -15.37
C TRP A 184 13.59 18.04 -14.91
N LEU A 185 12.72 17.19 -14.36
CA LEU A 185 11.62 17.64 -13.52
C LEU A 185 12.18 18.26 -12.24
N GLU A 186 11.44 19.19 -11.64
CA GLU A 186 11.84 19.82 -10.38
C GLU A 186 11.97 18.77 -9.25
N THR A 187 11.15 17.73 -9.29
CA THR A 187 11.14 16.56 -8.40
C THR A 187 12.38 15.69 -8.63
N GLU A 188 12.83 15.51 -9.87
CA GLU A 188 14.08 14.79 -10.16
C GLU A 188 15.28 15.58 -9.62
N ASN A 189 15.28 16.92 -9.78
CA ASN A 189 16.28 17.79 -9.17
C ASN A 189 16.28 17.68 -7.64
N TRP A 190 15.09 17.70 -7.02
CA TRP A 190 14.95 17.47 -5.59
C TRP A 190 15.55 16.14 -5.17
N LEU A 191 15.18 15.03 -5.82
CA LEU A 191 15.70 13.71 -5.48
C LEU A 191 17.21 13.61 -5.69
N ALA A 192 17.76 14.17 -6.78
CA ALA A 192 19.20 14.15 -7.00
C ALA A 192 19.97 14.86 -5.88
N LEU A 193 19.45 15.97 -5.37
CA LEU A 193 20.05 16.70 -4.25
C LEU A 193 19.87 15.96 -2.91
N SER A 194 18.71 15.34 -2.69
CA SER A 194 18.39 14.66 -1.44
C SER A 194 18.93 13.24 -1.34
N VAL A 195 19.15 12.50 -2.43
CA VAL A 195 19.60 11.10 -2.35
C VAL A 195 20.77 10.75 -3.28
N GLY A 196 21.26 11.72 -4.07
CA GLY A 196 22.46 11.56 -4.90
C GLY A 196 22.36 10.39 -5.87
N GLU A 197 23.35 9.48 -5.83
CA GLU A 197 23.38 8.29 -6.70
C GLU A 197 22.18 7.35 -6.52
N ASN A 198 21.47 7.44 -5.38
CA ASN A 198 20.32 6.60 -5.07
C ASN A 198 19.02 7.07 -5.76
N MET A 199 19.05 8.14 -6.56
CA MET A 199 17.86 8.69 -7.23
C MET A 199 17.13 7.63 -8.05
N GLN A 200 17.85 6.85 -8.87
CA GLN A 200 17.23 5.78 -9.67
C GLN A 200 16.58 4.71 -8.78
N SER A 201 17.28 4.26 -7.72
CA SER A 201 16.78 3.26 -6.78
C SER A 201 15.49 3.71 -6.10
N LEU A 202 15.45 4.99 -5.69
CA LEU A 202 14.28 5.57 -5.05
C LEU A 202 13.13 5.75 -6.06
N MET A 203 13.38 6.19 -7.29
CA MET A 203 12.34 6.29 -8.33
C MET A 203 11.77 4.92 -8.75
N GLU A 204 12.62 3.89 -8.81
CA GLU A 204 12.17 2.50 -9.02
C GLU A 204 11.27 2.03 -7.87
N PHE A 205 11.64 2.33 -6.62
CA PHE A 205 10.79 2.05 -5.47
C PHE A 205 9.46 2.81 -5.54
N ILE A 206 9.48 4.11 -5.84
CA ILE A 206 8.26 4.93 -5.97
C ILE A 206 7.34 4.36 -7.04
N GLY A 207 7.86 3.97 -8.21
CA GLY A 207 7.04 3.35 -9.24
C GLY A 207 6.46 2.01 -8.79
N TYR A 208 7.21 1.25 -8.01
CA TYR A 208 6.76 -0.04 -7.47
C TYR A 208 5.66 0.09 -6.41
N ILE A 209 5.52 1.25 -5.75
CA ILE A 209 4.39 1.55 -4.85
C ILE A 209 3.06 1.37 -5.59
N PHE A 210 2.97 1.82 -6.84
CA PHE A 210 1.74 1.75 -7.66
C PHE A 210 1.42 0.34 -8.16
N TYR A 211 2.27 -0.65 -7.90
CA TYR A 211 2.04 -2.05 -8.26
C TYR A 211 1.55 -2.84 -7.03
N PRO A 212 0.30 -3.34 -7.00
CA PRO A 212 -0.31 -3.94 -5.81
C PRO A 212 0.14 -5.40 -5.55
N SER A 213 1.45 -5.66 -5.56
CA SER A 213 2.04 -6.94 -5.16
C SER A 213 3.54 -6.79 -4.81
N TYR A 214 4.07 -7.71 -4.00
CA TYR A 214 5.51 -7.86 -3.72
C TYR A 214 6.22 -8.85 -4.67
N GLU A 215 5.51 -9.36 -5.68
CA GLU A 215 6.10 -10.19 -6.73
C GLU A 215 6.39 -9.36 -7.98
N PRO A 216 7.63 -9.27 -8.47
CA PRO A 216 8.75 -10.16 -8.14
C PRO A 216 9.75 -9.60 -7.10
N ILE A 217 9.60 -8.36 -6.62
CA ILE A 217 10.61 -7.71 -5.78
C ILE A 217 10.17 -7.66 -4.31
N GLN A 218 10.93 -8.35 -3.45
CA GLN A 218 10.71 -8.32 -2.01
C GLN A 218 11.63 -7.27 -1.38
N LEU A 219 11.08 -6.18 -0.87
CA LEU A 219 11.88 -5.13 -0.24
C LEU A 219 11.12 -4.28 0.78
N PHE A 220 11.88 -3.51 1.55
CA PHE A 220 11.44 -2.28 2.20
C PHE A 220 12.56 -1.25 2.17
N VAL A 221 12.20 0.02 2.28
CA VAL A 221 13.15 1.15 2.23
C VAL A 221 13.21 1.84 3.58
N ILE A 222 14.43 2.17 4.02
CA ILE A 222 14.67 3.09 5.14
C ILE A 222 15.43 4.30 4.60
N LEU A 223 14.87 5.50 4.79
CA LEU A 223 15.54 6.77 4.56
C LEU A 223 16.35 7.12 5.82
N LEU A 224 17.67 7.09 5.71
CA LEU A 224 18.59 7.37 6.82
C LEU A 224 19.12 8.81 6.72
N SER A 225 18.89 9.63 7.74
CA SER A 225 19.56 10.94 7.85
C SER A 225 19.59 11.48 9.27
N PRO A 226 20.57 12.31 9.66
CA PRO A 226 20.77 12.76 11.04
C PRO A 226 19.65 13.62 11.64
N GLY A 227 18.69 14.10 10.83
CA GLY A 227 17.48 14.80 11.29
C GLY A 227 17.40 16.25 10.80
N GLY A 228 16.19 16.75 10.55
CA GLY A 228 15.99 18.12 10.03
C GLY A 228 16.37 18.29 8.55
N ASP A 229 16.38 17.19 7.79
CA ASP A 229 16.92 17.13 6.43
C ASP A 229 15.84 17.12 5.33
N GLY A 230 14.56 17.23 5.69
CA GLY A 230 13.44 17.26 4.74
C GLY A 230 12.78 15.90 4.45
N LYS A 231 13.09 14.85 5.23
CA LYS A 231 12.50 13.51 5.11
C LYS A 231 10.97 13.54 5.23
N THR A 232 10.44 14.17 6.28
CA THR A 232 8.98 14.33 6.48
C THR A 232 8.33 15.10 5.33
N THR A 233 8.98 16.13 4.79
CA THR A 233 8.50 16.85 3.59
C THR A 233 8.40 15.92 2.38
N PHE A 234 9.40 15.07 2.17
CA PHE A 234 9.42 14.09 1.08
C PHE A 234 8.37 12.99 1.26
N MET A 235 8.21 12.46 2.47
CA MET A 235 7.19 11.44 2.79
C MET A 235 5.78 12.00 2.61
N ASN A 236 5.51 13.20 3.14
CA ASN A 236 4.25 13.90 2.88
C ASN A 236 3.99 14.08 1.37
N TYR A 237 5.02 14.41 0.58
CA TYR A 237 4.92 14.47 -0.87
C TYR A 237 4.58 13.10 -1.49
N LEU A 238 5.21 12.01 -1.06
CA LEU A 238 4.84 10.65 -1.51
C LEU A 238 3.39 10.31 -1.17
N THR A 239 2.91 10.67 0.02
CA THR A 239 1.49 10.54 0.36
C THR A 239 0.59 11.33 -0.61
N THR A 240 1.02 12.49 -1.11
CA THR A 240 0.26 13.20 -2.17
C THR A 240 0.33 12.55 -3.55
N LEU A 241 1.33 11.69 -3.82
CA LEU A 241 1.40 10.91 -5.06
C LEU A 241 0.49 9.68 -4.99
N VAL A 242 0.42 9.03 -3.83
CA VAL A 242 -0.31 7.76 -3.66
C VAL A 242 -1.75 8.00 -3.22
N GLY A 243 -2.01 9.11 -2.53
CA GLY A 243 -3.29 9.47 -1.93
C GLY A 243 -3.41 8.98 -0.49
N HIS A 244 -3.92 9.83 0.40
CA HIS A 244 -4.06 9.50 1.82
C HIS A 244 -4.91 8.24 2.08
N GLU A 245 -5.95 8.02 1.26
CA GLU A 245 -6.78 6.81 1.31
C GLU A 245 -6.00 5.52 0.96
N ASN A 246 -4.88 5.64 0.26
CA ASN A 246 -4.02 4.54 -0.18
C ASN A 246 -2.73 4.43 0.67
N THR A 247 -2.55 5.30 1.67
CA THR A 247 -1.41 5.28 2.59
C THR A 247 -1.84 4.84 4.00
N SER A 248 -0.97 4.11 4.68
CA SER A 248 -1.02 3.85 6.13
C SER A 248 0.24 4.40 6.82
N PHE A 249 0.14 4.61 8.13
CA PHE A 249 1.21 5.22 8.92
C PHE A 249 1.62 4.33 10.11
N VAL A 250 1.85 3.05 9.83
CA VAL A 250 2.20 2.08 10.87
C VAL A 250 3.71 2.06 11.08
N SER A 251 4.14 2.17 12.34
CA SER A 251 5.55 2.11 12.71
C SER A 251 6.17 0.74 12.41
N LEU A 252 7.49 0.73 12.18
CA LEU A 252 8.23 -0.52 11.97
C LEU A 252 8.12 -1.47 13.18
N ILE A 253 8.08 -0.91 14.39
CA ILE A 253 7.99 -1.67 15.64
C ILE A 253 6.63 -2.35 15.74
N ASP A 254 5.55 -1.60 15.48
CA ASP A 254 4.19 -2.14 15.51
C ASP A 254 4.02 -3.19 14.42
N LEU A 255 4.57 -2.98 13.21
CA LEU A 255 4.54 -4.02 12.18
C LEU A 255 5.30 -5.29 12.59
N ALA A 256 6.39 -5.17 13.34
CA ALA A 256 7.17 -6.31 13.82
C ALA A 256 6.57 -6.98 15.07
N ASP A 257 5.67 -6.31 15.81
CA ASP A 257 5.07 -6.87 17.02
C ASP A 257 4.14 -8.06 16.71
N LYS A 258 4.37 -9.16 17.42
CA LYS A 258 3.64 -10.43 17.29
C LYS A 258 2.50 -10.58 18.29
N LYS A 259 2.24 -9.58 19.13
CA LYS A 259 1.15 -9.66 20.11
C LYS A 259 -0.19 -9.91 19.41
N PRO A 260 -1.04 -10.82 19.94
CA PRO A 260 -2.29 -11.23 19.30
C PRO A 260 -3.34 -10.10 19.16
N ASN A 261 -3.20 -9.00 19.93
CA ASN A 261 -4.07 -7.83 19.87
C ASN A 261 -3.45 -6.65 19.10
N ASN A 262 -2.42 -6.92 18.30
CA ASN A 262 -1.81 -5.91 17.44
C ASN A 262 -2.70 -5.69 16.20
N PHE A 263 -3.52 -4.64 16.22
CA PHE A 263 -4.40 -4.27 15.12
C PHE A 263 -3.70 -3.52 13.98
N SER A 264 -2.42 -3.19 14.13
CA SER A 264 -1.70 -2.36 13.17
C SER A 264 -1.56 -3.03 11.79
N HIS A 265 -1.56 -4.36 11.70
CA HIS A 265 -1.60 -5.04 10.40
C HIS A 265 -2.90 -4.77 9.63
N SER A 266 -4.03 -4.52 10.32
CA SER A 266 -5.30 -4.20 9.65
C SER A 266 -5.26 -2.83 8.95
N GLU A 267 -4.37 -1.92 9.36
CA GLU A 267 -4.20 -0.62 8.71
C GLU A 267 -3.54 -0.70 7.34
N LEU A 268 -2.79 -1.78 7.08
CA LEU A 268 -2.20 -2.07 5.77
C LEU A 268 -3.24 -2.57 4.75
N TYR A 269 -4.48 -2.84 5.19
CA TYR A 269 -5.52 -3.38 4.34
C TYR A 269 -5.87 -2.40 3.22
N ASN A 270 -5.80 -2.89 1.98
CA ASN A 270 -6.02 -2.12 0.77
C ASN A 270 -5.11 -0.88 0.59
N LYS A 271 -3.92 -0.86 1.20
CA LYS A 271 -2.96 0.25 1.09
C LYS A 271 -1.83 -0.06 0.10
N TYR A 272 -1.39 0.96 -0.63
CA TYR A 272 -0.26 0.90 -1.57
C TYR A 272 1.06 1.33 -0.94
N LEU A 273 1.01 2.21 0.06
CA LEU A 273 2.17 2.71 0.81
C LEU A 273 1.91 2.55 2.30
N ASN A 274 2.92 2.10 3.04
CA ASN A 274 3.01 2.33 4.46
C ASN A 274 4.23 3.20 4.71
N GLU A 275 4.05 4.35 5.36
CA GLU A 275 5.16 5.23 5.67
C GLU A 275 5.17 5.65 7.15
N TYR A 276 6.35 5.69 7.77
CA TYR A 276 6.47 6.16 9.16
C TYR A 276 7.80 6.88 9.34
N ASP A 277 7.74 8.13 9.81
CA ASP A 277 8.88 9.05 9.75
C ASP A 277 9.76 9.08 11.02
N ASP A 278 9.42 8.24 12.02
CA ASP A 278 10.13 8.19 13.30
C ASP A 278 10.46 6.75 13.75
N ILE A 279 11.51 6.16 13.19
CA ILE A 279 12.17 5.04 13.86
C ILE A 279 13.19 5.61 14.85
N SER A 280 12.80 5.73 16.12
CA SER A 280 13.75 5.88 17.24
C SER A 280 14.60 4.61 17.37
N ASN A 281 15.69 4.65 18.17
CA ASN A 281 16.66 3.57 18.45
C ASN A 281 16.02 2.29 19.05
N ALA A 282 15.12 1.68 18.29
CA ALA A 282 14.26 0.61 18.70
C ALA A 282 14.93 -0.74 18.43
N TYR A 283 14.57 -1.72 19.25
CA TYR A 283 15.01 -3.09 19.08
C TYR A 283 13.87 -3.93 18.50
N ILE A 284 14.13 -4.55 17.35
CA ILE A 284 13.20 -5.44 16.65
C ILE A 284 13.56 -6.89 17.03
N PRO A 285 12.81 -7.52 17.96
CA PRO A 285 13.15 -8.86 18.45
C PRO A 285 13.00 -9.93 17.37
N ASP A 286 12.14 -9.72 16.38
CA ASP A 286 11.84 -10.73 15.37
C ASP A 286 11.45 -10.10 14.03
N THR A 287 12.21 -10.44 13.00
CA THR A 287 12.04 -9.90 11.64
C THR A 287 11.15 -10.76 10.74
N THR A 288 10.61 -11.86 11.26
CA THR A 288 9.78 -12.81 10.48
C THR A 288 8.51 -12.15 9.95
N VAL A 289 7.90 -11.25 10.71
CA VAL A 289 6.66 -10.57 10.28
C VAL A 289 6.93 -9.67 9.08
N LEU A 290 8.03 -8.90 9.10
CA LEU A 290 8.46 -8.08 7.96
C LEU A 290 8.74 -8.92 6.72
N GLN A 291 9.35 -10.10 6.88
CA GLN A 291 9.56 -11.04 5.78
C GLN A 291 8.25 -11.57 5.19
N LYS A 292 7.21 -11.78 6.02
CA LYS A 292 5.87 -12.17 5.56
C LYS A 292 5.17 -11.01 4.84
N LEU A 293 5.19 -9.81 5.42
CA LEU A 293 4.59 -8.60 4.86
C LEU A 293 5.18 -8.24 3.49
N THR A 294 6.49 -8.42 3.32
CA THR A 294 7.19 -8.17 2.05
C THR A 294 7.34 -9.42 1.18
N GLY A 295 6.75 -10.54 1.59
CA GLY A 295 6.95 -11.86 0.97
C GLY A 295 5.82 -12.29 0.02
N GLY A 296 4.73 -11.53 -0.07
CA GLY A 296 3.57 -11.84 -0.92
C GLY A 296 2.63 -12.92 -0.37
N SER A 297 2.93 -13.50 0.79
CA SER A 297 2.05 -14.44 1.50
C SER A 297 0.99 -13.69 2.32
N SER A 298 -0.18 -14.29 2.51
CA SER A 298 -1.19 -13.74 3.41
C SER A 298 -0.74 -13.82 4.87
N ILE A 299 -1.03 -12.78 5.65
CA ILE A 299 -0.99 -12.84 7.12
C ILE A 299 -2.40 -12.68 7.67
N THR A 300 -2.66 -13.15 8.89
CA THR A 300 -3.93 -12.89 9.55
C THR A 300 -3.89 -11.51 10.18
N ALA A 301 -4.72 -10.59 9.70
CA ALA A 301 -4.91 -9.28 10.31
C ALA A 301 -6.09 -9.34 11.30
N PRO A 302 -5.89 -9.02 12.58
CA PRO A 302 -6.98 -9.04 13.56
C PRO A 302 -7.97 -7.90 13.27
N VAL A 303 -9.25 -8.15 13.51
CA VAL A 303 -10.34 -7.18 13.37
C VAL A 303 -11.06 -7.08 14.70
N LYS A 304 -11.34 -5.86 15.17
CA LYS A 304 -11.97 -5.66 16.48
C LYS A 304 -13.32 -6.38 16.54
N ASN A 305 -13.51 -7.20 17.57
CA ASN A 305 -14.73 -7.95 17.86
C ASN A 305 -15.19 -8.92 16.73
N ARG A 306 -14.29 -9.37 15.84
CA ARG A 306 -14.58 -10.32 14.76
C ARG A 306 -13.40 -11.26 14.53
N PRO A 307 -13.60 -12.43 13.88
CA PRO A 307 -12.47 -13.24 13.41
C PRO A 307 -11.52 -12.41 12.54
N GLY A 308 -10.22 -12.65 12.68
CA GLY A 308 -9.22 -12.00 11.83
C GLY A 308 -9.40 -12.35 10.35
N ILE A 309 -9.00 -11.43 9.48
CA ILE A 309 -9.10 -11.58 8.02
C ILE A 309 -7.74 -11.92 7.41
N ALA A 310 -7.74 -12.61 6.28
CA ALA A 310 -6.53 -12.78 5.50
C ALA A 310 -6.14 -11.44 4.85
N LEU A 311 -4.97 -10.92 5.20
CA LEU A 311 -4.36 -9.73 4.63
C LEU A 311 -3.29 -10.15 3.62
N PHE A 312 -3.49 -9.78 2.36
CA PHE A 312 -2.45 -9.82 1.34
C PHE A 312 -1.79 -8.45 1.26
N ASN A 313 -0.70 -8.25 2.00
CA ASN A 313 -0.03 -6.96 2.01
C ASN A 313 0.56 -6.67 0.63
N TYR A 314 0.22 -5.50 0.10
CA TYR A 314 0.89 -4.91 -1.04
C TYR A 314 1.37 -3.49 -0.78
N ALA A 315 1.16 -2.98 0.43
CA ALA A 315 1.67 -1.68 0.86
C ALA A 315 3.19 -1.74 0.92
N LYS A 316 3.85 -0.87 0.15
CA LYS A 316 5.31 -0.76 0.13
C LYS A 316 5.73 -0.09 1.41
N LEU A 317 6.56 -0.78 2.18
CA LEU A 317 7.03 -0.29 3.46
C LEU A 317 8.19 0.70 3.24
N LEU A 318 7.95 1.96 3.61
CA LEU A 318 8.92 3.04 3.67
C LEU A 318 9.04 3.51 5.11
N PHE A 319 10.24 3.73 5.59
CA PHE A 319 10.45 4.33 6.89
C PHE A 319 11.51 5.41 6.83
N ALA A 320 11.50 6.32 7.78
CA ALA A 320 12.63 7.21 8.04
C ALA A 320 13.22 6.94 9.41
N ALA A 321 14.55 7.07 9.50
CA ALA A 321 15.30 6.86 10.71
C ALA A 321 16.43 7.88 10.81
N ASN A 322 16.76 8.28 12.04
CA ASN A 322 18.00 9.01 12.30
C ASN A 322 19.15 8.04 12.57
N ASP A 323 18.86 6.99 13.32
CA ASP A 323 19.72 5.85 13.56
C ASP A 323 18.98 4.58 13.16
N LEU A 324 19.69 3.61 12.60
CA LEU A 324 19.05 2.37 12.18
C LEU A 324 18.70 1.52 13.42
N PRO A 325 17.48 0.93 13.49
CA PRO A 325 17.08 0.16 14.65
C PRO A 325 17.93 -1.11 14.77
N SER A 326 18.13 -1.58 16.00
CA SER A 326 18.77 -2.87 16.21
C SER A 326 17.77 -4.00 16.01
N PHE A 327 18.23 -5.18 15.63
CA PHE A 327 17.38 -6.35 15.44
C PHE A 327 18.05 -7.64 15.89
N SER A 328 17.25 -8.68 16.12
CA SER A 328 17.77 -10.03 16.35
C SER A 328 17.10 -11.07 15.45
N ASN A 329 17.65 -12.29 15.45
CA ASN A 329 17.14 -13.43 14.67
C ASN A 329 16.99 -13.09 13.18
N THR A 330 18.02 -12.50 12.61
CA THR A 330 18.02 -12.14 11.20
C THR A 330 18.56 -13.26 10.34
N THR A 331 18.07 -13.29 9.10
CA THR A 331 18.38 -14.32 8.11
C THR A 331 18.81 -13.64 6.82
N ASN A 332 19.52 -14.36 5.95
CA ASN A 332 19.81 -13.89 4.59
C ASN A 332 18.54 -13.49 3.83
N ALA A 333 17.40 -14.12 4.17
CA ALA A 333 16.12 -13.74 3.61
C ALA A 333 15.68 -12.34 4.05
N PHE A 334 15.84 -11.98 5.32
CA PHE A 334 15.58 -10.62 5.78
C PHE A 334 16.55 -9.60 5.13
N TYR A 335 17.85 -9.93 5.08
CA TYR A 335 18.88 -9.00 4.62
C TYR A 335 18.69 -8.52 3.19
N ARG A 336 18.37 -9.42 2.26
CA ARG A 336 18.17 -9.05 0.84
C ARG A 336 17.00 -8.10 0.60
N ARG A 337 16.09 -7.91 1.58
CA ARG A 337 14.93 -7.02 1.48
C ARG A 337 15.24 -5.60 1.92
N ILE A 338 16.34 -5.40 2.65
CA ILE A 338 16.73 -4.12 3.22
C ILE A 338 17.33 -3.24 2.13
N ASN A 339 16.79 -2.03 2.00
CA ASN A 339 17.39 -0.97 1.19
C ASN A 339 17.48 0.30 2.04
N VAL A 340 18.68 0.62 2.53
CA VAL A 340 18.95 1.84 3.29
C VAL A 340 19.44 2.91 2.33
N ILE A 341 18.69 3.99 2.20
CA ILE A 341 19.00 5.12 1.32
C ILE A 341 19.35 6.32 2.18
N LYS A 342 20.58 6.83 2.04
CA LYS A 342 20.97 8.10 2.68
C LYS A 342 20.13 9.25 2.11
N PHE A 343 19.59 10.06 3.00
CA PHE A 343 18.84 11.26 2.66
C PHE A 343 19.62 12.48 3.15
N TYR A 344 19.79 13.49 2.31
CA TYR A 344 20.63 14.65 2.56
C TYR A 344 19.78 15.92 2.63
N LYS A 345 20.20 16.82 3.53
CA LYS A 345 19.61 18.14 3.65
C LYS A 345 19.89 18.98 2.41
N ILE A 346 18.87 19.69 1.96
CA ILE A 346 19.02 20.76 0.98
C ILE A 346 19.02 22.09 1.73
N ASN A 347 20.12 22.83 1.63
CA ASN A 347 20.22 24.17 2.20
C ASN A 347 19.28 25.12 1.43
N ASN A 348 18.59 26.01 2.15
CA ASN A 348 17.61 26.94 1.59
C ASN A 348 16.58 26.23 0.68
N PHE A 349 15.95 25.17 1.21
CA PHE A 349 15.03 24.29 0.47
C PHE A 349 13.98 25.07 -0.34
N GLU A 350 13.29 26.02 0.27
CA GLU A 350 12.23 26.82 -0.39
C GLU A 350 12.72 27.68 -1.56
N GLN A 351 13.99 28.06 -1.57
CA GLN A 351 14.61 28.81 -2.66
C GLN A 351 15.17 27.89 -3.75
N THR A 352 15.50 26.65 -3.38
CA THR A 352 16.17 25.67 -4.26
C THR A 352 15.16 24.82 -5.01
N ILE A 353 14.03 24.46 -4.37
CA ILE A 353 13.01 23.56 -4.90
C ILE A 353 11.68 24.30 -5.06
N ASP A 354 11.21 24.44 -6.29
CA ASP A 354 9.89 25.00 -6.57
C ASP A 354 8.78 23.97 -6.34
N MET A 355 8.22 23.94 -5.12
CA MET A 355 7.15 23.03 -4.76
C MET A 355 5.88 23.17 -5.61
N LYS A 356 5.66 24.31 -6.28
CA LYS A 356 4.53 24.47 -7.22
C LYS A 356 4.75 23.67 -8.49
N LYS A 357 5.99 23.63 -9.01
CA LYS A 357 6.35 22.76 -10.15
C LYS A 357 6.29 21.29 -9.76
N VAL A 358 6.86 20.92 -8.61
CA VAL A 358 6.80 19.56 -8.04
C VAL A 358 5.34 19.04 -7.97
N LYS A 359 4.40 19.89 -7.53
CA LYS A 359 2.98 19.54 -7.49
C LYS A 359 2.34 19.41 -8.88
N LYS A 360 2.76 20.24 -9.84
CA LYS A 360 2.21 20.28 -11.21
C LYS A 360 2.67 19.09 -12.04
N GLU A 361 3.89 18.61 -11.84
CA GLU A 361 4.52 17.55 -12.64
C GLU A 361 4.31 16.12 -12.09
N ARG A 362 3.55 15.96 -10.99
CA ARG A 362 3.26 14.65 -10.34
C ARG A 362 2.94 13.54 -11.35
N GLY A 363 2.08 13.84 -12.32
CA GLY A 363 1.64 12.87 -13.33
C GLY A 363 2.76 12.39 -14.25
N GLU A 364 3.69 13.26 -14.63
CA GLU A 364 4.84 12.89 -15.47
C GLU A 364 5.92 12.19 -14.64
N PHE A 365 6.20 12.70 -13.45
CA PHE A 365 7.14 12.08 -12.51
C PHE A 365 6.75 10.64 -12.17
N VAL A 366 5.48 10.41 -11.81
CA VAL A 366 4.97 9.06 -11.50
C VAL A 366 5.05 8.13 -12.71
N TYR A 367 4.78 8.64 -13.92
CA TYR A 367 4.93 7.84 -15.13
C TYR A 367 6.39 7.40 -15.35
N LYS A 368 7.37 8.30 -15.20
CA LYS A 368 8.80 7.95 -15.24
C LYS A 368 9.15 6.87 -14.20
N CYS A 369 8.65 7.02 -12.97
CA CYS A 369 8.84 6.04 -11.89
C CYS A 369 8.24 4.66 -12.25
N ILE A 370 7.02 4.61 -12.78
CA ILE A 370 6.36 3.37 -13.24
C ILE A 370 7.19 2.66 -14.32
N VAL A 371 7.74 3.43 -15.27
CA VAL A 371 8.60 2.90 -16.34
C VAL A 371 9.89 2.30 -15.77
N LEU A 372 10.55 2.98 -14.83
CA LEU A 372 11.73 2.46 -14.13
C LEU A 372 11.40 1.21 -13.30
N ALA A 373 10.29 1.22 -12.57
CA ALA A 373 9.83 0.08 -11.78
C ALA A 373 9.55 -1.15 -12.64
N ARG A 374 9.03 -0.98 -13.87
CA ARG A 374 8.86 -2.08 -14.82
C ARG A 374 10.18 -2.78 -15.11
N ASP A 375 11.27 -2.03 -15.29
CA ASP A 375 12.60 -2.59 -15.50
C ASP A 375 13.15 -3.26 -14.23
N ALA A 376 13.02 -2.61 -13.07
CA ALA A 376 13.37 -3.20 -11.78
C ALA A 376 12.67 -4.55 -11.54
N MET A 377 11.39 -4.66 -11.91
CA MET A 377 10.65 -5.92 -11.82
C MET A 377 11.20 -7.01 -12.74
N LYS A 378 11.64 -6.68 -13.96
CA LYS A 378 12.34 -7.63 -14.84
C LYS A 378 13.64 -8.11 -14.22
N ARG A 379 14.39 -7.20 -13.59
CA ARG A 379 15.63 -7.49 -12.84
C ARG A 379 15.38 -8.18 -11.50
N LYS A 380 14.13 -8.20 -11.02
CA LYS A 380 13.69 -8.71 -9.71
C LYS A 380 14.34 -8.00 -8.51
N GLU A 381 14.88 -6.80 -8.74
CA GLU A 381 15.57 -6.01 -7.74
C GLU A 381 15.58 -4.53 -8.17
N ILE A 382 15.37 -3.62 -7.21
CA ILE A 382 15.67 -2.21 -7.45
C ILE A 382 17.19 -2.02 -7.58
N LYS A 383 17.62 -0.96 -8.27
CA LYS A 383 19.02 -0.64 -8.48
C LYS A 383 19.77 -0.62 -7.13
N GLN A 384 20.79 -1.47 -6.99
CA GLN A 384 21.68 -1.45 -5.84
C GLN A 384 22.87 -0.54 -6.16
N THR A 385 22.95 0.61 -5.47
CA THR A 385 24.12 1.50 -5.52
C THR A 385 25.18 1.05 -4.53
N GLN A 386 26.39 1.60 -4.66
CA GLN A 386 27.45 1.36 -3.69
C GLN A 386 27.02 1.85 -2.30
N SER A 387 26.39 3.02 -2.20
CA SER A 387 25.82 3.53 -0.95
C SER A 387 24.83 2.56 -0.30
N ILE A 388 23.85 2.01 -1.04
CA ILE A 388 22.88 1.06 -0.47
C ILE A 388 23.57 -0.22 0.02
N ILE A 389 24.52 -0.75 -0.75
CA ILE A 389 25.26 -1.96 -0.41
C ILE A 389 26.06 -1.76 0.89
N GLU A 390 26.78 -0.64 0.99
CA GLU A 390 27.57 -0.29 2.17
C GLU A 390 26.69 -0.04 3.40
N GLN A 391 25.61 0.73 3.27
CA GLN A 391 24.71 0.99 4.41
C GLN A 391 24.05 -0.28 4.92
N ARG A 392 23.63 -1.17 4.01
CA ARG A 392 23.15 -2.49 4.40
C ARG A 392 24.26 -3.28 5.09
N GLY A 393 25.48 -3.32 4.54
CA GLY A 393 26.62 -4.01 5.14
C GLY A 393 26.92 -3.55 6.56
N ASN A 394 27.09 -2.25 6.76
CA ASN A 394 27.36 -1.65 8.06
C ASN A 394 26.26 -1.99 9.07
N TRP A 395 24.99 -1.83 8.68
CA TRP A 395 23.88 -2.14 9.59
C TRP A 395 23.83 -3.61 10.01
N LEU A 396 24.26 -4.53 9.13
CA LEU A 396 24.39 -5.95 9.46
C LEU A 396 25.51 -6.23 10.44
N GLU A 397 26.65 -5.56 10.29
CA GLU A 397 27.79 -5.69 11.19
C GLU A 397 27.48 -5.11 12.57
N ASP A 398 26.80 -3.96 12.62
CA ASP A 398 26.34 -3.31 13.84
C ASP A 398 25.36 -4.22 14.63
N ASN A 399 24.66 -5.11 13.94
CA ASN A 399 23.69 -6.06 14.51
C ASN A 399 24.22 -7.48 14.71
N ASP A 400 25.53 -7.69 14.62
CA ASP A 400 26.18 -8.98 14.89
C ASP A 400 27.19 -8.87 16.04
N PRO A 401 26.72 -8.87 17.32
CA PRO A 401 27.59 -8.74 18.48
C PRO A 401 28.64 -9.87 18.58
N ILE A 402 28.37 -11.05 18.01
CA ILE A 402 29.34 -12.14 17.99
C ILE A 402 30.45 -11.82 16.99
N LYS A 403 30.12 -11.32 15.79
CA LYS A 403 31.13 -10.90 14.82
C LYS A 403 31.97 -9.73 15.35
N GLN A 404 31.35 -8.75 16.02
CA GLN A 404 32.09 -7.65 16.66
C GLN A 404 33.06 -8.18 17.72
N PHE A 405 32.58 -9.03 18.64
CA PHE A 405 33.44 -9.69 19.63
C PHE A 405 34.60 -10.46 18.98
N LEU A 406 34.34 -11.23 17.93
CA LEU A 406 35.37 -12.00 17.23
C LEU A 406 36.42 -11.08 16.58
N ASN A 407 36.01 -9.94 16.02
CA ASN A 407 36.92 -9.00 15.37
C ASN A 407 37.76 -8.20 16.38
N GLU A 408 37.19 -7.85 17.54
CA GLU A 408 37.86 -6.99 18.54
C GLU A 408 38.70 -7.79 19.54
N ASN A 409 38.24 -8.98 19.94
CA ASN A 409 38.78 -9.73 21.07
C ASN A 409 39.37 -11.08 20.71
N CYS A 410 39.35 -11.44 19.43
CA CYS A 410 39.93 -12.68 18.97
C CYS A 410 40.89 -12.45 17.80
N THR A 411 41.89 -13.32 17.67
CA THR A 411 42.71 -13.43 16.47
C THR A 411 42.50 -14.80 15.84
N LEU A 412 42.28 -14.85 14.53
CA LEU A 412 42.09 -16.10 13.80
C LEU A 412 43.45 -16.67 13.37
N ILE A 413 44.06 -17.51 14.23
CA ILE A 413 45.37 -18.14 14.00
C ILE A 413 45.20 -19.65 13.95
N THR A 414 45.52 -20.27 12.80
CA THR A 414 45.30 -21.70 12.51
C THR A 414 45.93 -22.68 13.52
N THR A 415 46.97 -22.25 14.24
CA THR A 415 47.73 -23.07 15.19
C THR A 415 47.23 -23.00 16.63
N GLU A 416 46.34 -22.06 16.96
CA GLU A 416 45.90 -21.84 18.34
C GLU A 416 44.56 -22.52 18.66
N GLU A 417 44.37 -22.82 19.95
CA GLU A 417 43.18 -23.48 20.48
C GLU A 417 42.63 -22.72 21.68
N THR A 418 41.38 -22.30 21.61
CA THR A 418 40.69 -21.64 22.74
C THR A 418 39.63 -22.56 23.34
N ASN A 419 39.60 -22.67 24.66
CA ASN A 419 38.58 -23.44 25.38
C ASN A 419 37.17 -22.87 25.13
N GLU A 420 36.17 -23.73 24.96
CA GLU A 420 34.77 -23.32 24.72
C GLU A 420 34.20 -22.44 25.85
N ASN A 421 34.55 -22.76 27.11
CA ASN A 421 34.10 -21.96 28.26
C ASN A 421 34.80 -20.61 28.31
N ASP A 422 36.11 -20.58 28.07
CA ASP A 422 36.89 -19.34 28.16
C ASP A 422 36.45 -18.36 27.07
N LEU A 423 36.26 -18.85 25.83
CA LEU A 423 35.73 -18.05 24.72
C LEU A 423 34.33 -17.50 25.02
N TYR A 424 33.43 -18.33 25.53
CA TYR A 424 32.06 -17.89 25.87
C TYR A 424 32.05 -16.92 27.06
N ASN A 425 32.92 -17.11 28.05
CA ASN A 425 33.05 -16.19 29.18
C ASN A 425 33.61 -14.84 28.72
N ALA A 426 34.62 -14.83 27.85
CA ALA A 426 35.14 -13.61 27.23
C ALA A 426 34.04 -12.88 26.44
N TYR A 427 33.23 -13.61 25.67
CA TYR A 427 32.07 -13.05 24.97
C TYR A 427 31.04 -12.44 25.93
N ASN A 428 30.68 -13.12 27.04
CA ASN A 428 29.77 -12.55 28.03
C ASN A 428 30.31 -11.27 28.67
N THR A 429 31.60 -11.27 29.03
CA THR A 429 32.27 -10.11 29.60
C THR A 429 32.29 -8.95 28.61
N TRP A 430 32.59 -9.22 27.34
CA TRP A 430 32.53 -8.22 26.27
C TRP A 430 31.11 -7.68 26.10
N CYS A 431 30.10 -8.55 26.02
CA CYS A 431 28.70 -8.12 25.93
C CYS A 431 28.30 -7.19 27.08
N PHE A 432 28.67 -7.54 28.32
CA PHE A 432 28.38 -6.69 29.47
C PHE A 432 29.09 -5.33 29.39
N LYS A 433 30.37 -5.31 28.97
CA LYS A 433 31.15 -4.08 28.79
C LYS A 433 30.53 -3.12 27.77
N TYR A 434 29.96 -3.64 26.69
CA TYR A 434 29.39 -2.86 25.59
C TYR A 434 27.85 -2.81 25.62
N ASN A 435 27.21 -3.14 26.74
CA ASN A 435 25.74 -3.14 26.94
C ASN A 435 24.95 -4.02 25.95
N PHE A 436 25.57 -5.06 25.39
CA PHE A 436 24.87 -6.10 24.66
C PHE A 436 24.30 -7.16 25.60
N LYS A 437 23.14 -7.73 25.23
CA LYS A 437 22.60 -8.93 25.90
C LYS A 437 23.23 -10.18 25.27
N PRO A 438 23.99 -10.99 26.02
CA PRO A 438 24.61 -12.19 25.46
C PRO A 438 23.56 -13.22 25.05
N VAL A 439 23.81 -13.88 23.93
CA VAL A 439 23.01 -15.05 23.51
C VAL A 439 23.36 -16.28 24.37
N SER A 440 22.48 -17.28 24.38
CA SER A 440 22.79 -18.55 25.08
C SER A 440 24.01 -19.24 24.47
N LYS A 441 24.74 -20.01 25.28
CA LYS A 441 25.92 -20.77 24.84
C LYS A 441 25.65 -21.69 23.65
N ILE A 442 24.45 -22.27 23.58
CA ILE A 442 24.00 -23.10 22.44
C ILE A 442 23.88 -22.26 21.16
N LYS A 443 23.27 -21.08 21.26
CA LYS A 443 23.14 -20.16 20.12
C LYS A 443 24.51 -19.61 19.72
N PHE A 444 25.34 -19.22 20.67
CA PHE A 444 26.73 -18.79 20.43
C PHE A 444 27.51 -19.83 19.63
N LYS A 445 27.48 -21.11 20.06
CA LYS A 445 28.10 -22.22 19.32
C LYS A 445 27.60 -22.30 17.88
N LYS A 446 26.29 -22.26 17.68
CA LYS A 446 25.69 -22.36 16.33
C LYS A 446 26.11 -21.18 15.44
N GLU A 447 26.19 -19.97 16.00
CA GLU A 447 26.65 -18.80 15.27
C GLU A 447 28.14 -18.86 14.93
N LEU A 448 28.99 -19.42 15.81
CA LEU A 448 30.40 -19.70 15.49
C LEU A 448 30.51 -20.69 14.32
N GLU A 449 29.72 -21.77 14.34
CA GLU A 449 29.69 -22.76 13.25
C GLU A 449 29.23 -22.13 11.92
N ASN A 450 28.22 -21.25 11.95
CA ASN A 450 27.77 -20.48 10.79
C ASN A 450 28.87 -19.57 10.22
N LYS A 451 29.83 -19.15 11.05
CA LYS A 451 30.99 -18.32 10.70
C LYS A 451 32.24 -19.14 10.38
N GLY A 452 32.12 -20.47 10.27
CA GLY A 452 33.23 -21.36 9.94
C GLY A 452 34.13 -21.73 11.12
N ILE A 453 33.75 -21.40 12.35
CA ILE A 453 34.49 -21.72 13.57
C ILE A 453 33.86 -22.95 14.23
N PHE A 454 34.46 -24.12 14.01
CA PHE A 454 33.88 -25.40 14.43
C PHE A 454 34.43 -25.89 15.77
N ARG A 455 33.54 -26.42 16.61
CA ARG A 455 33.90 -26.98 17.92
C ARG A 455 34.60 -28.33 17.75
N SER A 456 35.75 -28.48 18.40
CA SER A 456 36.50 -29.73 18.56
C SER A 456 36.32 -30.35 19.96
N VAL A 457 36.54 -31.66 20.06
CA VAL A 457 36.44 -32.43 21.32
C VAL A 457 37.70 -33.25 21.50
N GLU A 458 38.28 -33.19 22.70
CA GLU A 458 39.38 -34.04 23.13
C GLU A 458 39.03 -34.79 24.42
N ASN A 459 39.38 -36.06 24.50
CA ASN A 459 39.20 -36.88 25.70
C ASN A 459 40.50 -36.92 26.50
N LYS A 460 40.60 -36.15 27.59
CA LYS A 460 41.76 -36.26 28.50
C LYS A 460 41.58 -37.42 29.48
N ARG A 461 42.58 -38.30 29.54
CA ARG A 461 42.74 -39.29 30.62
C ARG A 461 43.31 -38.58 31.85
N ILE A 462 42.56 -38.61 32.94
CA ILE A 462 43.08 -38.25 34.27
C ILE A 462 43.46 -39.57 34.95
N ALA A 463 44.63 -39.59 35.59
CA ALA A 463 45.14 -40.74 36.34
C ALA A 463 44.03 -41.39 37.17
N GLY A 464 43.73 -42.66 36.88
CA GLY A 464 42.77 -43.43 37.67
C GLY A 464 41.42 -43.67 36.99
N ASN A 465 40.47 -42.72 36.93
CA ASN A 465 39.07 -43.15 36.74
C ASN A 465 38.02 -42.20 36.12
N ARG A 466 38.36 -41.13 35.38
CA ARG A 466 37.35 -40.42 34.56
C ARG A 466 37.95 -39.74 33.33
N ARG A 467 37.37 -39.97 32.15
CA ARG A 467 37.67 -39.21 30.92
C ARG A 467 36.93 -37.87 31.01
N LYS A 468 37.65 -36.76 31.16
CA LYS A 468 37.04 -35.42 31.09
C LYS A 468 37.08 -34.97 29.63
N ARG A 469 35.90 -34.68 29.06
CA ARG A 469 35.78 -34.11 27.72
C ARG A 469 36.19 -32.64 27.78
N ARG A 470 37.17 -32.25 26.97
CA ARG A 470 37.55 -30.86 26.72
C ARG A 470 36.93 -30.43 25.40
N TYR A 471 36.17 -29.34 25.44
CA TYR A 471 35.60 -28.69 24.27
C TYR A 471 36.41 -27.42 23.97
N PHE A 472 36.81 -27.24 22.73
CA PHE A 472 37.65 -26.12 22.30
C PHE A 472 37.41 -25.78 20.82
N TYR A 473 37.86 -24.62 20.40
CA TYR A 473 37.83 -24.16 19.02
C TYR A 473 39.27 -24.03 18.51
N LYS A 474 39.55 -24.59 17.33
CA LYS A 474 40.84 -24.45 16.64
C LYS A 474 40.79 -23.22 15.75
N GLY A 475 41.94 -22.58 15.53
CA GLY A 475 42.02 -21.47 14.60
C GLY A 475 41.63 -20.12 15.21
N ILE A 476 41.50 -20.03 16.53
CA ILE A 476 41.06 -18.84 17.25
C ILE A 476 41.78 -18.71 18.59
N SER A 477 42.23 -17.50 18.89
CA SER A 477 42.83 -17.10 20.16
C SER A 477 42.11 -15.89 20.74
N LEU A 478 42.13 -15.75 22.07
CA LEU A 478 41.64 -14.54 22.76
C LEU A 478 42.79 -13.55 22.89
N ASN A 479 42.51 -12.28 22.61
CA ASN A 479 43.46 -11.16 22.72
C ASN A 479 43.69 -10.71 24.16
#